data_AF-A0A7C3CAG1-F1
#
_entry.id   AF-A0A7C3CAG1-F1
#
_cell.length_a   1.000
_cell.length_b   1.000
_cell.length_c   1.000
_cell.angle_alpha   90.00
_cell.angle_beta   90.00
_cell.angle_gamma   90.00
#
_symmetry.space_group_name_H-M   'P 1'
#
loop_
_entity.id
_entity.type
_entity.pdbx_description
1 polymer ?
#
loop_
_entity_poly.entity_id
_entity_poly.type
_entity_poly.pdbx_seq_one_letter_code
_entity_poly.pdbx_strand_id
1 'polypeptide(L)'
;MIGDGMGLGQITASMYLNKRGLYLEKFPVIGLQKTFSGNNLITDSAAGATAMACGVKTFNNGIGVNMDTIPVQSILELAEKNGLATGMIVTSSVVHGTPSPFMAHQANRQFKEAIALDFMNTDIDFLVGGGKKYFDRRESDDRNLYKELKEKGYFVSDYFKQDIMDMHIGSKKKFIFFTADDEPTSVMSGRKYLPYIASVGAKFLRKRNDKGFFLMIEGSQIDWGGHQNNAEQLIHELKDFNTAVGRILKFAQKDKETLVIVTADHETGGFAINNGSTKSELVPAFTTNGHTADLIPVFAFGPQSELFNGIYENTAIYEKMKKALRLKEEN
;
A
#
# COMPACT_ATOMS: atom_id res chain seq x y z
N MET A 1 -5.86 -1.42 1.40
CA MET A 1 -5.22 -1.56 0.06
C MET A 1 -5.15 -0.17 -0.55
N ILE A 2 -3.98 0.22 -1.04
CA ILE A 2 -3.69 1.56 -1.54
C ILE A 2 -3.32 1.44 -3.02
N GLY A 3 -4.06 2.11 -3.92
CA GLY A 3 -3.58 2.34 -5.27
C GLY A 3 -2.90 3.70 -5.29
N ASP A 4 -1.58 3.76 -5.32
CA ASP A 4 -0.83 5.02 -5.27
C ASP A 4 -1.23 5.89 -6.47
N GLY A 5 -1.60 7.16 -6.25
CA GLY A 5 -2.08 8.06 -7.30
C GLY A 5 -3.46 7.71 -7.92
N MET A 6 -4.20 6.76 -7.34
CA MET A 6 -5.49 6.26 -7.88
C MET A 6 -6.68 7.19 -7.54
N GLY A 7 -6.77 8.32 -8.23
CA GLY A 7 -7.93 9.22 -8.19
C GLY A 7 -9.17 8.71 -8.95
N LEU A 8 -10.23 9.53 -8.96
CA LEU A 8 -11.50 9.17 -9.63
C LEU A 8 -11.33 8.99 -11.14
N GLY A 9 -10.55 9.84 -11.81
CA GLY A 9 -10.32 9.73 -13.25
C GLY A 9 -9.71 8.37 -13.63
N GLN A 10 -8.70 7.95 -12.86
CA GLN A 10 -8.00 6.67 -13.03
C GLN A 10 -8.99 5.51 -12.87
N ILE A 11 -9.78 5.53 -11.79
CA ILE A 11 -10.82 4.53 -11.51
C ILE A 11 -11.82 4.45 -12.65
N THR A 12 -12.37 5.60 -13.08
CA THR A 12 -13.38 5.66 -14.14
C THR A 12 -12.84 5.13 -15.47
N ALA A 13 -11.59 5.47 -15.83
CA ALA A 13 -11.00 4.99 -17.08
C ALA A 13 -10.87 3.47 -17.11
N SER A 14 -10.33 2.88 -16.05
CA SER A 14 -10.20 1.42 -15.95
C SER A 14 -11.57 0.74 -15.88
N MET A 15 -12.55 1.35 -15.22
CA MET A 15 -13.91 0.83 -15.13
C MET A 15 -14.60 0.78 -16.48
N TYR A 16 -14.49 1.82 -17.30
CA TYR A 16 -15.17 1.87 -18.60
C TYR A 16 -14.50 1.00 -19.67
N LEU A 17 -13.18 0.88 -19.64
CA LEU A 17 -12.45 -0.04 -20.54
C LEU A 17 -12.63 -1.51 -20.15
N ASN A 18 -12.92 -1.79 -18.88
CA ASN A 18 -13.16 -3.14 -18.40
C ASN A 18 -14.62 -3.53 -18.58
N LYS A 19 -14.91 -4.32 -19.62
CA LYS A 19 -16.27 -4.84 -19.92
C LYS A 19 -16.93 -5.61 -18.76
N ARG A 20 -16.17 -6.08 -17.77
CA ARG A 20 -16.69 -6.80 -16.58
C ARG A 20 -16.88 -5.90 -15.35
N GLY A 21 -16.58 -4.60 -15.46
CA GLY A 21 -16.55 -3.69 -14.33
C GLY A 21 -15.34 -3.90 -13.40
N LEU A 22 -15.22 -3.05 -12.38
CA LEU A 22 -14.22 -3.17 -11.32
C LEU A 22 -14.81 -3.86 -10.09
N TYR A 23 -13.94 -4.51 -9.31
CA TYR A 23 -14.33 -5.05 -8.01
C TYR A 23 -14.69 -3.96 -7.00
N LEU A 24 -14.25 -2.72 -7.23
CA LEU A 24 -14.66 -1.54 -6.46
C LEU A 24 -16.19 -1.33 -6.47
N GLU A 25 -16.88 -1.72 -7.54
CA GLU A 25 -18.35 -1.62 -7.63
C GLU A 25 -19.09 -2.54 -6.64
N LYS A 26 -18.38 -3.48 -5.99
CA LYS A 26 -18.95 -4.40 -5.00
C LYS A 26 -18.86 -3.89 -3.56
N PHE A 27 -18.26 -2.73 -3.33
CA PHE A 27 -18.14 -2.13 -2.00
C PHE A 27 -19.43 -1.37 -1.66
N PRO A 28 -20.11 -1.71 -0.55
CA PRO A 28 -21.38 -1.07 -0.19
C PRO A 28 -21.21 0.33 0.40
N VAL A 29 -20.02 0.67 0.89
CA VAL A 29 -19.74 1.96 1.54
C VAL A 29 -18.65 2.70 0.77
N ILE A 30 -18.93 3.97 0.48
CA ILE A 30 -18.00 4.90 -0.17
C ILE A 30 -17.94 6.19 0.69
N GLY A 31 -16.74 6.69 0.91
CA GLY A 31 -16.46 8.02 1.42
C GLY A 31 -15.41 8.74 0.56
N LEU A 32 -15.09 9.97 0.95
CA LEU A 32 -14.05 10.79 0.34
C LEU A 32 -13.08 11.27 1.41
N GLN A 33 -11.79 11.21 1.14
CA GLN A 33 -10.76 11.75 2.01
C GLN A 33 -10.07 12.98 1.40
N LYS A 34 -9.72 13.94 2.26
CA LYS A 34 -8.85 15.07 1.94
C LYS A 34 -7.40 14.69 2.19
N THR A 35 -6.54 14.95 1.21
CA THR A 35 -5.19 14.37 1.15
C THR A 35 -4.07 15.35 1.46
N PHE A 36 -4.33 16.66 1.58
CA PHE A 36 -3.30 17.67 1.85
C PHE A 36 -2.37 17.30 3.02
N SER A 37 -1.10 17.70 2.94
CA SER A 37 -0.12 17.48 3.99
C SER A 37 -0.08 18.66 4.97
N GLY A 38 0.66 18.54 6.08
CA GLY A 38 0.74 19.59 7.09
C GLY A 38 1.34 20.90 6.61
N ASN A 39 2.07 20.90 5.49
CA ASN A 39 2.72 22.08 4.92
C ASN A 39 2.36 22.39 3.45
N ASN A 40 1.56 21.54 2.78
CA ASN A 40 1.20 21.74 1.37
C ASN A 40 -0.23 21.29 1.08
N LEU A 41 -0.91 22.02 0.17
CA LEU A 41 -2.22 21.61 -0.35
C LEU A 41 -2.14 20.32 -1.17
N ILE A 42 -1.01 20.12 -1.86
CA ILE A 42 -0.70 18.91 -2.64
C ILE A 42 0.30 18.08 -1.82
N THR A 43 -0.14 16.92 -1.33
CA THR A 43 0.70 15.99 -0.58
C THR A 43 1.65 15.22 -1.49
N ASP A 44 2.67 14.61 -0.90
CA ASP A 44 3.38 13.47 -1.51
C ASP A 44 2.93 12.14 -0.89
N SER A 45 3.36 11.01 -1.47
CA SER A 45 3.03 9.66 -0.99
C SER A 45 3.45 9.44 0.47
N ALA A 46 4.60 9.98 0.88
CA ALA A 46 5.12 9.82 2.25
C ALA A 46 4.22 10.50 3.29
N ALA A 47 3.85 11.77 3.06
CA ALA A 47 2.97 12.48 3.98
C ALA A 47 1.52 11.95 3.92
N GLY A 48 1.04 11.57 2.74
CA GLY A 48 -0.29 10.99 2.56
C GLY A 48 -0.43 9.66 3.28
N ALA A 49 0.55 8.78 3.14
CA ALA A 49 0.60 7.51 3.85
C ALA A 49 0.84 7.69 5.36
N THR A 50 1.68 8.63 5.80
CA THR A 50 1.86 8.94 7.23
C THR A 50 0.54 9.37 7.88
N ALA A 51 -0.26 10.19 7.20
CA ALA A 51 -1.57 10.56 7.72
C ALA A 51 -2.51 9.35 7.89
N MET A 52 -2.56 8.46 6.90
CA MET A 52 -3.39 7.25 6.98
C MET A 52 -2.86 6.23 8.01
N ALA A 53 -1.54 6.09 8.11
CA ALA A 53 -0.87 5.09 8.93
C ALA A 53 -0.75 5.51 10.39
N CYS A 54 -0.58 6.80 10.69
CA CYS A 54 -0.23 7.31 12.02
C CYS A 54 -1.26 8.31 12.57
N GLY A 55 -2.27 8.71 11.80
CA GLY A 55 -3.35 9.59 12.28
C GLY A 55 -2.97 11.06 12.47
N VAL A 56 -1.79 11.48 12.00
CA VAL A 56 -1.31 12.86 12.10
C VAL A 56 -0.88 13.42 10.74
N LYS A 57 -1.06 14.72 10.53
CA LYS A 57 -0.46 15.39 9.37
C LYS A 57 1.04 15.54 9.61
N THR A 58 1.81 15.45 8.53
CA THR A 58 3.26 15.70 8.51
C THR A 58 3.62 16.52 7.28
N PHE A 59 4.87 16.95 7.17
CA PHE A 59 5.37 17.66 6.00
C PHE A 59 5.67 16.69 4.85
N ASN A 60 5.61 17.15 3.59
CA ASN A 60 5.98 16.31 2.44
C ASN A 60 7.37 15.69 2.63
N ASN A 61 7.52 14.40 2.28
CA ASN A 61 8.67 13.53 2.55
C ASN A 61 8.78 12.95 3.97
N GLY A 62 7.99 13.40 4.95
CA GLY A 62 8.00 12.84 6.29
C GLY A 62 7.49 11.39 6.30
N ILE A 63 8.22 10.50 6.98
CA ILE A 63 7.90 9.08 7.09
C ILE A 63 7.62 8.78 8.56
N GLY A 64 6.35 8.55 8.92
CA GLY A 64 6.00 8.10 10.28
C GLY A 64 6.42 9.08 11.39
N VAL A 65 6.54 10.37 11.08
CA VAL A 65 6.90 11.44 12.04
C VAL A 65 5.88 12.57 12.00
N ASN A 66 5.69 13.28 13.11
CA ASN A 66 4.85 14.49 13.15
C ASN A 66 5.58 15.70 12.53
N MET A 67 4.95 16.88 12.59
CA MET A 67 5.52 18.14 12.08
C MET A 67 6.84 18.56 12.74
N ASP A 68 7.11 18.09 13.96
CA ASP A 68 8.34 18.36 14.72
C ASP A 68 9.38 17.23 14.54
N THR A 69 9.22 16.37 13.53
CA THR A 69 10.07 15.19 13.26
C THR A 69 10.10 14.13 14.36
N ILE A 70 9.15 14.17 15.30
CA ILE A 70 9.05 13.18 16.38
C ILE A 70 8.36 11.92 15.82
N PRO A 71 8.91 10.71 16.04
CA PRO A 71 8.29 9.44 15.67
C PRO A 71 6.86 9.31 16.21
N VAL A 72 5.94 8.86 15.36
CA VAL A 72 4.54 8.60 15.70
C VAL A 72 4.17 7.17 15.36
N GLN A 73 3.52 6.48 16.30
CA GLN A 73 3.18 5.08 16.14
C GLN A 73 2.24 4.85 14.95
N SER A 74 2.56 3.86 14.12
CA SER A 74 1.72 3.44 12.99
C SER A 74 0.61 2.46 13.42
N ILE A 75 -0.43 2.31 12.61
CA ILE A 75 -1.49 1.31 12.80
C ILE A 75 -0.94 -0.12 12.75
N LEU A 76 0.13 -0.34 11.98
CA LEU A 76 0.77 -1.65 11.86
C LEU A 76 1.50 -1.97 13.17
N GLU A 77 2.27 -1.03 13.71
CA GLU A 77 2.94 -1.18 15.01
C GLU A 77 1.95 -1.33 16.16
N LEU A 78 0.84 -0.58 16.12
CA LEU A 78 -0.23 -0.72 17.09
C LEU A 78 -0.89 -2.10 17.01
N ALA A 79 -1.08 -2.65 15.81
CA ALA A 79 -1.57 -4.01 15.61
C ALA A 79 -0.58 -5.06 16.16
N GLU A 80 0.73 -4.89 15.93
CA GLU A 80 1.77 -5.75 16.51
C GLU A 80 1.75 -5.74 18.04
N LYS A 81 1.69 -4.56 18.66
CA LYS A 81 1.59 -4.43 20.13
C LYS A 81 0.33 -5.08 20.70
N ASN A 82 -0.77 -5.04 19.95
CA ASN A 82 -2.02 -5.73 20.33
C ASN A 82 -1.99 -7.25 20.01
N GLY A 83 -0.87 -7.74 19.49
CA GLY A 83 -0.61 -9.15 19.22
C GLY A 83 -1.35 -9.69 18.02
N LEU A 84 -1.62 -8.86 17.00
CA LEU A 84 -2.11 -9.29 15.69
C LEU A 84 -0.91 -9.66 14.79
N ALA A 85 -1.14 -10.54 13.81
CA ALA A 85 -0.13 -10.74 12.75
C ALA A 85 -0.12 -9.55 11.78
N THR A 86 1.04 -9.21 11.22
CA THR A 86 1.17 -8.03 10.34
C THR A 86 1.86 -8.35 9.03
N GLY A 87 1.47 -7.66 7.96
CA GLY A 87 2.11 -7.82 6.68
C GLY A 87 1.95 -6.66 5.71
N MET A 88 2.83 -6.63 4.72
CA MET A 88 2.90 -5.62 3.69
C MET A 88 3.23 -6.27 2.34
N ILE A 89 2.50 -5.89 1.29
CA ILE A 89 2.74 -6.33 -0.09
C ILE A 89 2.71 -5.11 -0.98
N VAL A 90 3.80 -4.80 -1.66
CA VAL A 90 3.89 -3.61 -2.51
C VAL A 90 4.45 -3.96 -3.89
N THR A 91 4.20 -3.10 -4.87
CA THR A 91 4.78 -3.20 -6.21
C THR A 91 5.85 -2.15 -6.50
N SER A 92 6.36 -1.52 -5.44
CA SER A 92 7.55 -0.68 -5.37
C SER A 92 8.62 -1.37 -4.51
N SER A 93 9.73 -0.68 -4.25
CA SER A 93 10.64 -0.96 -3.15
C SER A 93 9.89 -0.88 -1.82
N VAL A 94 10.15 -1.81 -0.90
CA VAL A 94 9.49 -1.78 0.43
C VAL A 94 9.81 -0.51 1.23
N VAL A 95 10.90 0.19 0.89
CA VAL A 95 11.29 1.47 1.48
C VAL A 95 10.78 2.68 0.68
N HIS A 96 9.79 2.51 -0.20
CA HIS A 96 9.14 3.60 -0.93
C HIS A 96 8.23 4.46 -0.04
N GLY A 97 7.77 5.62 -0.53
CA GLY A 97 7.05 6.62 0.26
C GLY A 97 5.78 6.09 0.95
N THR A 98 4.99 5.29 0.26
CA THR A 98 3.72 4.75 0.76
C THR A 98 3.88 3.60 1.77
N PRO A 99 4.74 2.58 1.54
CA PRO A 99 4.93 1.53 2.54
C PRO A 99 5.64 2.00 3.80
N SER A 100 6.62 2.89 3.69
CA SER A 100 7.54 3.17 4.79
C SER A 100 6.88 3.71 6.07
N PRO A 101 5.86 4.61 6.04
CA PRO A 101 5.22 5.11 7.25
C PRO A 101 4.50 4.06 8.09
N PHE A 102 4.29 2.86 7.55
CA PHE A 102 3.75 1.74 8.32
C PHE A 102 4.83 1.03 9.17
N MET A 103 6.12 1.21 8.88
CA MET A 103 7.20 0.40 9.45
C MET A 103 8.47 1.18 9.85
N ALA A 104 8.49 2.51 9.67
CA ALA A 104 9.68 3.34 9.85
C ALA A 104 9.35 4.77 10.26
N HIS A 105 10.34 5.45 10.85
CA HIS A 105 10.22 6.84 11.32
C HIS A 105 11.43 7.65 10.87
N GLN A 106 11.31 8.35 9.75
CA GLN A 106 12.42 9.12 9.16
C GLN A 106 11.95 10.50 8.73
N ALA A 107 12.83 11.49 8.92
CA ALA A 107 12.56 12.87 8.52
C ALA A 107 12.48 13.05 6.99
N ASN A 108 12.95 12.07 6.21
CA ASN A 108 12.92 12.16 4.75
C ASN A 108 12.79 10.79 4.08
N ARG A 109 11.84 10.68 3.14
CA ARG A 109 11.60 9.49 2.31
C ARG A 109 12.80 9.00 1.49
N GLN A 110 13.82 9.85 1.31
CA GLN A 110 15.05 9.50 0.59
C GLN A 110 16.07 8.74 1.46
N PHE A 111 15.89 8.70 2.78
CA PHE A 111 16.77 7.94 3.68
C PHE A 111 16.46 6.43 3.64
N LYS A 112 16.52 5.83 2.43
CA LYS A 112 16.11 4.45 2.15
C LYS A 112 16.79 3.41 3.03
N GLU A 113 18.08 3.57 3.30
CA GLU A 113 18.81 2.65 4.17
C GLU A 113 18.45 2.86 5.66
N ALA A 114 18.15 4.08 6.09
CA ALA A 114 17.62 4.31 7.44
C ALA A 114 16.21 3.70 7.60
N ILE A 115 15.35 3.83 6.58
CA ILE A 115 14.03 3.17 6.55
C ILE A 115 14.18 1.64 6.59
N ALA A 116 15.09 1.06 5.80
CA ALA A 116 15.37 -0.37 5.84
C ALA A 116 15.91 -0.83 7.21
N LEU A 117 16.65 0.05 7.90
CA LEU A 117 17.14 -0.21 9.24
C LEU A 117 16.01 -0.18 10.27
N ASP A 118 15.09 0.79 10.20
CA ASP A 118 13.93 0.87 11.09
C ASP A 118 13.05 -0.38 11.01
N PHE A 119 12.90 -0.97 9.80
CA PHE A 119 12.19 -2.24 9.62
C PHE A 119 12.69 -3.34 10.57
N MET A 120 13.97 -3.34 10.94
CA MET A 120 14.54 -4.34 11.86
C MET A 120 13.99 -4.28 13.28
N ASN A 121 13.27 -3.21 13.63
CA ASN A 121 12.59 -3.00 14.90
C ASN A 121 11.11 -3.41 14.86
N THR A 122 10.60 -3.82 13.69
CA THR A 122 9.23 -4.31 13.52
C THR A 122 9.14 -5.82 13.73
N ASP A 123 7.92 -6.31 13.96
CA ASP A 123 7.63 -7.73 14.07
C ASP A 123 6.89 -8.29 12.83
N ILE A 124 7.01 -7.61 11.68
CA ILE A 124 6.27 -7.95 10.44
C ILE A 124 6.42 -9.43 10.07
N ASP A 125 5.29 -10.11 9.91
CA ASP A 125 5.25 -11.54 9.63
C ASP A 125 5.34 -11.88 8.14
N PHE A 126 4.87 -10.98 7.26
CA PHE A 126 4.80 -11.20 5.83
C PHE A 126 5.14 -9.92 5.05
N LEU A 127 6.29 -9.89 4.35
CA LEU A 127 6.72 -8.78 3.52
C LEU A 127 7.03 -9.24 2.09
N VAL A 128 6.43 -8.60 1.10
CA VAL A 128 6.79 -8.80 -0.32
C VAL A 128 6.87 -7.45 -1.03
N GLY A 129 8.00 -7.18 -1.67
CA GLY A 129 8.23 -5.96 -2.46
C GLY A 129 9.65 -5.91 -3.00
N GLY A 130 10.04 -4.84 -3.69
CA GLY A 130 11.42 -4.64 -4.15
C GLY A 130 12.35 -4.15 -3.04
N GLY A 131 13.50 -3.59 -3.43
CA GLY A 131 14.39 -2.85 -2.53
C GLY A 131 15.46 -3.70 -1.86
N LYS A 132 15.79 -4.86 -2.42
CA LYS A 132 16.79 -5.78 -1.85
C LYS A 132 18.11 -5.09 -1.52
N LYS A 133 18.58 -4.17 -2.37
CA LYS A 133 19.89 -3.51 -2.22
C LYS A 133 20.04 -2.79 -0.86
N TYR A 134 18.96 -2.21 -0.35
CA TYR A 134 18.96 -1.49 0.95
C TYR A 134 19.06 -2.43 2.16
N PHE A 135 18.95 -3.74 1.95
CA PHE A 135 19.02 -4.77 2.99
C PHE A 135 20.31 -5.60 2.94
N ASP A 136 20.98 -5.74 1.79
CA ASP A 136 22.13 -6.65 1.68
C ASP A 136 23.44 -6.03 1.17
N ARG A 137 23.40 -4.79 0.67
CA ARG A 137 24.56 -4.05 0.12
C ARG A 137 24.44 -2.57 0.47
N ARG A 138 24.30 -2.28 1.76
CA ARG A 138 24.13 -0.93 2.28
C ARG A 138 25.42 -0.12 2.09
N GLU A 139 25.26 1.17 1.80
CA GLU A 139 26.36 2.11 1.64
C GLU A 139 26.62 2.92 2.92
N SER A 140 25.61 3.07 3.79
CA SER A 140 25.70 3.83 5.04
C SER A 140 26.45 3.11 6.16
N ASP A 141 26.55 1.79 6.08
CA ASP A 141 27.17 0.91 7.08
C ASP A 141 27.54 -0.45 6.48
N ASP A 142 28.31 -1.27 7.24
CA ASP A 142 28.74 -2.61 6.82
C ASP A 142 27.68 -3.72 7.11
N ARG A 143 26.44 -3.35 7.46
CA ARG A 143 25.43 -4.35 7.88
C ARG A 143 24.82 -5.07 6.69
N ASN A 144 24.42 -6.31 6.95
CA ASN A 144 23.66 -7.12 6.01
C ASN A 144 22.35 -7.57 6.66
N LEU A 145 21.36 -6.68 6.65
CA LEU A 145 20.04 -6.90 7.21
C LEU A 145 19.37 -8.16 6.64
N TYR A 146 19.59 -8.48 5.36
CA TYR A 146 19.11 -9.70 4.74
C TYR A 146 19.61 -10.96 5.46
N LYS A 147 20.91 -11.01 5.84
CA LYS A 147 21.49 -12.11 6.63
C LYS A 147 20.99 -12.07 8.07
N GLU A 148 20.98 -10.90 8.70
CA GLU A 148 20.51 -10.74 10.07
C GLU A 148 19.05 -11.19 10.25
N LEU A 149 18.17 -10.92 9.28
CA LEU A 149 16.79 -11.41 9.29
C LEU A 149 16.71 -12.94 9.26
N LYS A 150 17.58 -13.60 8.49
CA LYS A 150 17.69 -15.07 8.49
C LYS A 150 18.14 -15.60 9.84
N GLU A 151 19.11 -14.94 10.46
CA GLU A 151 19.61 -15.27 11.79
C GLU A 151 18.55 -15.06 12.87
N LYS A 152 17.69 -14.04 12.72
CA LYS A 152 16.46 -13.83 13.51
C LYS A 152 15.36 -14.88 13.24
N GLY A 153 15.60 -15.85 12.34
CA GLY A 153 14.68 -16.96 12.08
C GLY A 153 13.65 -16.72 10.97
N TYR A 154 13.74 -15.61 10.25
CA TYR A 154 12.87 -15.33 9.09
C TYR A 154 13.23 -16.25 7.92
N PHE A 155 12.22 -16.63 7.14
CA PHE A 155 12.46 -17.08 5.79
C PHE A 155 12.65 -15.84 4.90
N VAL A 156 13.85 -15.67 4.35
CA VAL A 156 14.17 -14.55 3.44
C VAL A 156 14.66 -15.11 2.11
N SER A 157 13.99 -14.75 1.02
CA SER A 157 14.39 -15.10 -0.35
C SER A 157 14.22 -13.91 -1.29
N ASP A 158 14.58 -14.10 -2.55
CA ASP A 158 14.62 -13.03 -3.54
C ASP A 158 14.49 -13.57 -4.97
N TYR A 159 14.18 -12.64 -5.88
CA TYR A 159 13.93 -12.87 -7.29
C TYR A 159 15.09 -13.53 -8.06
N PHE A 160 16.34 -13.44 -7.58
CA PHE A 160 17.46 -14.14 -8.24
C PHE A 160 17.43 -15.65 -7.96
N LYS A 161 16.83 -16.08 -6.85
CA LYS A 161 16.87 -17.48 -6.41
C LYS A 161 15.70 -18.29 -6.92
N GLN A 162 14.51 -17.69 -6.97
CA GLN A 162 13.29 -18.35 -7.39
C GLN A 162 12.21 -17.33 -7.77
N ASP A 163 11.32 -17.66 -8.69
CA ASP A 163 10.09 -16.90 -8.89
C ASP A 163 9.11 -17.16 -7.74
N ILE A 164 8.64 -16.10 -7.09
CA ILE A 164 7.67 -16.17 -6.00
C ILE A 164 6.36 -16.87 -6.40
N MET A 165 6.01 -16.84 -7.69
CA MET A 165 4.82 -17.49 -8.23
C MET A 165 4.88 -19.02 -8.16
N ASP A 166 6.09 -19.59 -8.11
CA ASP A 166 6.33 -21.03 -8.05
C ASP A 166 6.59 -21.54 -6.62
N MET A 167 6.55 -20.65 -5.64
CA MET A 167 6.88 -20.98 -4.25
C MET A 167 5.69 -21.55 -3.47
N HIS A 168 5.98 -22.58 -2.65
CA HIS A 168 5.07 -22.98 -1.58
C HIS A 168 5.36 -22.16 -0.31
N ILE A 169 4.48 -21.21 0.01
CA ILE A 169 4.67 -20.30 1.15
C ILE A 169 3.88 -20.82 2.37
N GLY A 170 4.61 -21.39 3.34
CA GLY A 170 4.05 -21.90 4.60
C GLY A 170 4.11 -20.89 5.74
N SER A 171 3.13 -20.91 6.65
CA SER A 171 2.97 -19.91 7.73
C SER A 171 3.78 -20.17 9.00
N LYS A 172 4.72 -21.12 9.00
CA LYS A 172 5.52 -21.47 10.19
C LYS A 172 6.54 -20.39 10.53
N LYS A 173 7.32 -19.93 9.55
CA LYS A 173 8.29 -18.84 9.70
C LYS A 173 7.70 -17.54 9.16
N LYS A 174 8.17 -16.41 9.69
CA LYS A 174 7.96 -15.10 9.06
C LYS A 174 8.57 -15.12 7.67
N PHE A 175 7.93 -14.45 6.72
CA PHE A 175 8.24 -14.56 5.30
C PHE A 175 8.58 -13.18 4.73
N ILE A 176 9.78 -13.05 4.18
CA ILE A 176 10.23 -11.88 3.45
C ILE A 176 10.69 -12.31 2.07
N PHE A 177 10.18 -11.64 1.04
CA PHE A 177 10.61 -11.88 -0.33
C PHE A 177 10.87 -10.58 -1.07
N PHE A 178 12.09 -10.42 -1.57
CA PHE A 178 12.45 -9.29 -2.41
C PHE A 178 12.22 -9.60 -3.89
N THR A 179 11.32 -8.86 -4.54
CA THR A 179 10.91 -9.09 -5.94
C THR A 179 11.80 -8.39 -6.96
N ALA A 180 12.68 -7.47 -6.52
CA ALA A 180 13.63 -6.75 -7.36
C ALA A 180 14.82 -6.20 -6.54
N ASP A 181 15.89 -5.76 -7.22
CA ASP A 181 17.05 -5.15 -6.56
C ASP A 181 16.68 -3.82 -5.90
N ASP A 182 15.94 -3.00 -6.66
CA ASP A 182 15.42 -1.72 -6.25
C ASP A 182 13.92 -1.71 -6.54
N GLU A 183 13.48 -1.16 -7.67
CA GLU A 183 12.07 -1.12 -8.03
C GLU A 183 11.65 -2.35 -8.88
N PRO A 184 10.51 -2.99 -8.58
CA PRO A 184 9.94 -4.02 -9.45
C PRO A 184 9.58 -3.49 -10.84
N THR A 185 9.63 -4.34 -11.86
CA THR A 185 9.15 -3.98 -13.19
C THR A 185 7.65 -3.68 -13.21
N SER A 186 7.19 -2.94 -14.21
CA SER A 186 5.76 -2.66 -14.41
C SER A 186 4.99 -3.90 -14.88
N VAL A 187 3.67 -3.83 -14.82
CA VAL A 187 2.78 -4.85 -15.40
C VAL A 187 3.03 -5.01 -16.89
N MET A 188 3.24 -3.89 -17.61
CA MET A 188 3.55 -3.90 -19.05
C MET A 188 4.89 -4.58 -19.34
N SER A 189 5.83 -4.52 -18.39
CA SER A 189 7.14 -5.21 -18.45
C SER A 189 7.13 -6.59 -17.79
N GLY A 190 5.95 -7.17 -17.53
CA GLY A 190 5.79 -8.59 -17.18
C GLY A 190 5.60 -8.90 -15.70
N ARG A 191 5.48 -7.91 -14.80
CA ARG A 191 5.14 -8.16 -13.40
C ARG A 191 3.73 -8.76 -13.26
N LYS A 192 3.60 -9.82 -12.45
CA LYS A 192 2.35 -10.60 -12.29
C LYS A 192 1.98 -10.97 -10.85
N TYR A 193 2.83 -10.66 -9.87
CA TYR A 193 2.73 -11.29 -8.55
C TYR A 193 1.66 -10.69 -7.64
N LEU A 194 1.30 -9.41 -7.79
CA LEU A 194 0.47 -8.70 -6.81
C LEU A 194 -0.87 -9.41 -6.51
N PRO A 195 -1.69 -9.84 -7.50
CA PRO A 195 -2.94 -10.52 -7.20
C PRO A 195 -2.73 -11.89 -6.55
N TYR A 196 -1.70 -12.63 -6.94
CA TYR A 196 -1.38 -13.92 -6.34
C TYR A 196 -0.96 -13.76 -4.89
N ILE A 197 0.02 -12.91 -4.64
CA ILE A 197 0.61 -12.71 -3.33
C ILE A 197 -0.36 -12.04 -2.37
N ALA A 198 -1.23 -11.14 -2.82
CA ALA A 198 -2.31 -10.59 -2.00
C ALA A 198 -3.16 -11.69 -1.35
N SER A 199 -3.61 -12.67 -2.15
CA SER A 199 -4.41 -13.79 -1.61
C SER A 199 -3.58 -14.74 -0.73
N VAL A 200 -2.31 -14.95 -1.04
CA VAL A 200 -1.43 -15.82 -0.26
C VAL A 200 -1.12 -15.18 1.09
N GLY A 201 -0.75 -13.90 1.12
CA GLY A 201 -0.45 -13.13 2.32
C GLY A 201 -1.63 -13.07 3.29
N ALA A 202 -2.84 -12.78 2.81
CA ALA A 202 -4.03 -12.79 3.66
C ALA A 202 -4.28 -14.17 4.31
N LYS A 203 -4.14 -15.26 3.55
CA LYS A 203 -4.27 -16.64 4.07
C LYS A 203 -3.12 -17.01 5.01
N PHE A 204 -1.91 -16.52 4.73
CA PHE A 204 -0.74 -16.73 5.56
C PHE A 204 -0.95 -16.11 6.95
N LEU A 205 -1.32 -14.82 6.99
CA LEU A 205 -1.50 -14.08 8.23
C LEU A 205 -2.67 -14.64 9.05
N ARG A 206 -3.80 -14.94 8.40
CA ARG A 206 -4.96 -15.56 9.07
C ARG A 206 -4.64 -16.90 9.73
N LYS A 207 -3.76 -17.71 9.13
CA LYS A 207 -3.29 -18.99 9.70
C LYS A 207 -2.26 -18.82 10.80
N ARG A 208 -1.60 -17.67 10.85
CA ARG A 208 -0.48 -17.42 11.75
C ARG A 208 -0.96 -16.96 13.13
N ASN A 209 -2.08 -16.26 13.18
CA ASN A 209 -2.58 -15.69 14.42
C ASN A 209 -4.11 -15.68 14.46
N ASP A 210 -4.66 -16.34 15.49
CA ASP A 210 -6.10 -16.42 15.71
C ASP A 210 -6.72 -15.13 16.25
N LYS A 211 -5.91 -14.20 16.78
CA LYS A 211 -6.37 -12.85 17.14
C LYS A 211 -6.71 -11.99 15.93
N GLY A 212 -6.29 -12.40 14.72
CA GLY A 212 -6.47 -11.65 13.49
C GLY A 212 -5.16 -11.03 12.98
N PHE A 213 -5.29 -10.17 11.97
CA PHE A 213 -4.14 -9.59 11.28
C PHE A 213 -4.43 -8.19 10.73
N PHE A 214 -3.35 -7.45 10.47
CA PHE A 214 -3.35 -6.24 9.65
C PHE A 214 -2.51 -6.49 8.38
N LEU A 215 -3.04 -6.13 7.21
CA LEU A 215 -2.35 -6.31 5.93
C LEU A 215 -2.50 -5.05 5.06
N MET A 216 -1.37 -4.40 4.78
CA MET A 216 -1.29 -3.32 3.80
C MET A 216 -0.88 -3.89 2.43
N ILE A 217 -1.63 -3.54 1.39
CA ILE A 217 -1.33 -3.94 0.00
C ILE A 217 -1.31 -2.69 -0.85
N GLU A 218 -0.25 -2.49 -1.62
CA GLU A 218 -0.08 -1.34 -2.49
C GLU A 218 0.02 -1.76 -3.97
N GLY A 219 -0.79 -1.14 -4.83
CA GLY A 219 -0.54 -1.05 -6.27
C GLY A 219 0.22 0.23 -6.55
N SER A 220 1.54 0.19 -6.43
CA SER A 220 2.42 1.37 -6.30
C SER A 220 2.66 2.13 -7.60
N GLN A 221 2.51 1.49 -8.76
CA GLN A 221 2.96 2.05 -10.05
C GLN A 221 1.84 2.71 -10.87
N ILE A 222 0.61 2.78 -10.33
CA ILE A 222 -0.49 3.57 -10.93
C ILE A 222 -0.05 5.04 -11.00
N ASP A 223 0.48 5.55 -9.89
CA ASP A 223 1.11 6.85 -9.74
C ASP A 223 2.21 7.12 -10.78
N TRP A 224 3.11 6.16 -11.00
CA TRP A 224 4.20 6.34 -11.97
C TRP A 224 3.68 6.50 -13.40
N GLY A 225 2.62 5.77 -13.76
CA GLY A 225 1.91 5.99 -15.02
C GLY A 225 1.30 7.39 -15.09
N GLY A 226 0.78 7.90 -13.98
CA GLY A 226 0.30 9.29 -13.84
C GLY A 226 1.40 10.32 -14.04
N HIS A 227 2.53 10.20 -13.34
CA HIS A 227 3.69 11.10 -13.48
C HIS A 227 4.25 11.12 -14.91
N GLN A 228 4.21 9.97 -15.60
CA GLN A 228 4.68 9.85 -16.98
C GLN A 228 3.64 10.31 -18.02
N ASN A 229 2.44 10.71 -17.59
CA ASN A 229 1.29 10.94 -18.45
C ASN A 229 1.02 9.77 -19.42
N ASN A 230 1.27 8.55 -18.94
CA ASN A 230 1.13 7.31 -19.68
C ASN A 230 -0.15 6.59 -19.24
N ALA A 231 -1.25 6.91 -19.93
CA ALA A 231 -2.55 6.31 -19.66
C ALA A 231 -2.54 4.78 -19.80
N GLU A 232 -1.80 4.24 -20.78
CA GLU A 232 -1.73 2.79 -21.00
C GLU A 232 -1.11 2.07 -19.81
N GLN A 233 0.04 2.56 -19.32
CA GLN A 233 0.68 2.00 -18.13
C GLN A 233 -0.22 2.10 -16.91
N LEU A 234 -0.76 3.29 -16.66
CA LEU A 234 -1.68 3.54 -15.55
C LEU A 234 -2.86 2.55 -15.55
N ILE A 235 -3.50 2.34 -16.71
CA ILE A 235 -4.65 1.43 -16.84
C ILE A 235 -4.24 -0.03 -16.61
N HIS A 236 -3.08 -0.45 -17.09
CA HIS A 236 -2.56 -1.81 -16.85
C HIS A 236 -2.23 -2.05 -15.37
N GLU A 237 -1.64 -1.06 -14.71
CA GLU A 237 -1.35 -1.08 -13.28
C GLU A 237 -2.62 -1.17 -12.43
N LEU A 238 -3.63 -0.36 -12.77
CA LEU A 238 -4.91 -0.39 -12.09
C LEU A 238 -5.67 -1.70 -12.34
N LYS A 239 -5.51 -2.33 -13.51
CA LYS A 239 -6.09 -3.66 -13.79
C LYS A 239 -5.48 -4.76 -12.93
N ASP A 240 -4.17 -4.71 -12.70
CA ASP A 240 -3.46 -5.62 -11.81
C ASP A 240 -3.94 -5.42 -10.35
N PHE A 241 -3.96 -4.17 -9.88
CA PHE A 241 -4.47 -3.82 -8.56
C PHE A 241 -5.94 -4.23 -8.37
N ASN A 242 -6.82 -3.98 -9.34
CA ASN A 242 -8.22 -4.41 -9.32
C ASN A 242 -8.36 -5.93 -9.21
N THR A 243 -7.49 -6.70 -9.88
CA THR A 243 -7.48 -8.16 -9.75
C THR A 243 -7.07 -8.60 -8.34
N ALA A 244 -6.14 -7.90 -7.71
CA ALA A 244 -5.78 -8.12 -6.31
C ALA A 244 -6.94 -7.79 -5.36
N VAL A 245 -7.62 -6.64 -5.54
CA VAL A 245 -8.83 -6.26 -4.79
C VAL A 245 -9.88 -7.35 -4.88
N GLY A 246 -10.15 -7.88 -6.08
CA GLY A 246 -11.11 -8.96 -6.27
C GLY A 246 -10.76 -10.25 -5.54
N ARG A 247 -9.47 -10.57 -5.39
CA ARG A 247 -9.02 -11.74 -4.62
C ARG A 247 -9.14 -11.52 -3.11
N ILE A 248 -8.83 -10.32 -2.62
CA ILE A 248 -9.02 -9.96 -1.21
C ILE A 248 -10.51 -9.91 -0.84
N LEU A 249 -11.37 -9.35 -1.69
CA LEU A 249 -12.82 -9.39 -1.48
C LEU A 249 -13.34 -10.82 -1.37
N LYS A 250 -12.90 -11.74 -2.24
CA LYS A 250 -13.29 -13.16 -2.15
C LYS A 250 -12.82 -13.80 -0.84
N PHE A 251 -11.63 -13.44 -0.37
CA PHE A 251 -11.15 -13.87 0.95
C PHE A 251 -12.05 -13.33 2.06
N ALA A 252 -12.31 -12.02 2.08
CA ALA A 252 -13.12 -11.38 3.12
C ALA A 252 -14.58 -11.86 3.14
N GLN A 253 -15.19 -12.11 1.98
CA GLN A 253 -16.53 -12.69 1.86
C GLN A 253 -16.61 -14.09 2.49
N LYS A 254 -15.55 -14.87 2.37
CA LYS A 254 -15.48 -16.22 2.98
C LYS A 254 -15.21 -16.15 4.48
N ASP A 255 -14.30 -15.27 4.88
CA ASP A 255 -13.85 -15.11 6.27
C ASP A 255 -14.91 -14.43 7.15
N LYS A 256 -15.70 -13.51 6.60
CA LYS A 256 -16.78 -12.74 7.24
C LYS A 256 -16.37 -11.84 8.41
N GLU A 257 -15.14 -11.96 8.90
CA GLU A 257 -14.57 -11.15 9.97
C GLU A 257 -13.55 -10.12 9.46
N THR A 258 -13.30 -10.11 8.14
CA THR A 258 -12.33 -9.22 7.50
C THR A 258 -12.99 -7.93 7.00
N LEU A 259 -12.50 -6.79 7.49
CA LEU A 259 -12.73 -5.46 6.90
C LEU A 259 -11.73 -5.23 5.76
N VAL A 260 -12.22 -4.82 4.59
CA VAL A 260 -11.42 -4.42 3.43
C VAL A 260 -11.64 -2.93 3.16
N ILE A 261 -10.55 -2.17 3.16
CA ILE A 261 -10.53 -0.75 2.79
C ILE A 261 -9.69 -0.61 1.51
N VAL A 262 -10.21 0.08 0.50
CA VAL A 262 -9.47 0.43 -0.73
C VAL A 262 -9.50 1.92 -0.95
N THR A 263 -8.34 2.54 -1.13
CA THR A 263 -8.23 3.99 -1.39
C THR A 263 -6.89 4.32 -2.08
N ALA A 264 -6.54 5.59 -2.17
CA ALA A 264 -5.24 6.11 -2.59
C ALA A 264 -4.67 7.07 -1.53
N ASP A 265 -3.41 7.43 -1.68
CA ASP A 265 -2.73 8.50 -0.94
C ASP A 265 -2.98 9.88 -1.52
N HIS A 266 -3.06 9.99 -2.86
CA HIS A 266 -3.42 11.18 -3.63
C HIS A 266 -3.89 10.81 -5.05
N GLU A 267 -4.16 11.82 -5.88
CA GLU A 267 -4.37 11.68 -7.33
C GLU A 267 -3.09 12.11 -8.04
N THR A 268 -2.79 11.50 -9.19
CA THR A 268 -1.61 11.84 -9.98
C THR A 268 -1.91 12.09 -11.45
N GLY A 269 -1.45 13.24 -11.94
CA GLY A 269 -1.50 13.66 -13.34
C GLY A 269 -2.69 14.57 -13.68
N GLY A 270 -3.63 14.78 -12.75
CA GLY A 270 -4.90 15.45 -13.02
C GLY A 270 -5.61 14.81 -14.21
N PHE A 271 -5.73 13.49 -14.13
CA PHE A 271 -6.12 12.63 -15.24
C PHE A 271 -7.61 12.73 -15.54
N ALA A 272 -7.94 13.00 -16.81
CA ALA A 272 -9.30 13.18 -17.29
C ALA A 272 -9.60 12.30 -18.49
N ILE A 273 -10.89 12.00 -18.68
CA ILE A 273 -11.44 11.31 -19.86
C ILE A 273 -12.22 12.33 -20.68
N ASN A 274 -11.81 12.56 -21.92
CA ASN A 274 -12.36 13.62 -22.76
C ASN A 274 -13.43 13.12 -23.75
N ASN A 275 -14.10 14.11 -24.37
CA ASN A 275 -15.04 13.87 -25.46
C ASN A 275 -14.39 13.05 -26.60
N GLY A 276 -15.19 12.20 -27.25
CA GLY A 276 -14.71 11.22 -28.22
C GLY A 276 -14.36 9.85 -27.60
N SER A 277 -14.30 9.74 -26.27
CA SER A 277 -14.13 8.46 -25.59
C SER A 277 -15.32 7.52 -25.81
N THR A 278 -15.04 6.24 -25.94
CA THR A 278 -15.99 5.13 -26.03
C THR A 278 -15.70 4.08 -24.96
N LYS A 279 -16.56 3.07 -24.83
CA LYS A 279 -16.28 1.93 -23.92
C LYS A 279 -15.12 1.02 -24.38
N SER A 280 -14.61 1.20 -25.61
CA SER A 280 -13.50 0.42 -26.16
C SER A 280 -12.20 1.21 -26.27
N GLU A 281 -12.27 2.54 -26.28
CA GLU A 281 -11.14 3.42 -26.55
C GLU A 281 -11.38 4.75 -25.84
N LEU A 282 -10.44 5.18 -25.00
CA LEU A 282 -10.53 6.45 -24.27
C LEU A 282 -9.67 7.51 -24.96
N VAL A 283 -10.10 8.76 -24.82
CA VAL A 283 -9.31 9.95 -25.13
C VAL A 283 -8.82 10.52 -23.78
N PRO A 284 -7.66 10.08 -23.27
CA PRO A 284 -7.13 10.57 -22.00
C PRO A 284 -6.53 11.97 -22.12
N ALA A 285 -6.53 12.71 -21.02
CA ALA A 285 -5.75 13.93 -20.86
C ALA A 285 -5.15 14.01 -19.46
N PHE A 286 -4.02 14.71 -19.37
CA PHE A 286 -3.30 15.00 -18.13
C PHE A 286 -3.10 16.50 -18.05
N THR A 287 -3.26 17.08 -16.86
CA THR A 287 -3.08 18.52 -16.64
C THR A 287 -1.74 18.86 -16.00
N THR A 288 -1.06 17.86 -15.45
CA THR A 288 0.24 17.99 -14.79
C THR A 288 1.01 16.68 -14.90
N ASN A 289 2.31 16.69 -14.60
CA ASN A 289 3.11 15.50 -14.35
C ASN A 289 3.32 15.26 -12.85
N GLY A 290 2.60 15.96 -11.98
CA GLY A 290 2.65 15.84 -10.52
C GLY A 290 1.33 15.37 -9.92
N HIS A 291 1.23 15.42 -8.59
CA HIS A 291 -0.02 15.11 -7.90
C HIS A 291 -1.01 16.28 -7.98
N THR A 292 -2.29 16.00 -7.73
CA THR A 292 -3.31 17.03 -7.54
C THR A 292 -3.96 16.93 -6.16
N ALA A 293 -4.74 17.96 -5.80
CA ALA A 293 -5.42 18.06 -4.51
C ALA A 293 -6.84 17.47 -4.53
N ASP A 294 -7.15 16.65 -5.53
CA ASP A 294 -8.47 16.03 -5.68
C ASP A 294 -8.83 15.17 -4.46
N LEU A 295 -10.11 15.18 -4.09
CA LEU A 295 -10.63 14.28 -3.07
C LEU A 295 -10.50 12.84 -3.54
N ILE A 296 -10.02 11.97 -2.65
CA ILE A 296 -9.78 10.57 -2.98
C ILE A 296 -10.90 9.68 -2.43
N PRO A 297 -11.45 8.76 -3.23
CA PRO A 297 -12.48 7.84 -2.75
C PRO A 297 -11.91 6.78 -1.80
N VAL A 298 -12.69 6.47 -0.77
CA VAL A 298 -12.42 5.39 0.18
C VAL A 298 -13.57 4.39 0.09
N PHE A 299 -13.28 3.18 -0.37
CA PHE A 299 -14.24 2.08 -0.48
C PHE A 299 -14.07 1.13 0.71
N ALA A 300 -15.16 0.78 1.39
CA ALA A 300 -15.13 -0.15 2.52
C ALA A 300 -16.14 -1.30 2.39
N PHE A 301 -15.70 -2.52 2.74
CA PHE A 301 -16.49 -3.75 2.71
C PHE A 301 -16.20 -4.60 3.95
N GLY A 302 -17.24 -5.19 4.54
CA GLY A 302 -17.12 -6.09 5.70
C GLY A 302 -17.54 -5.42 7.00
N PRO A 303 -17.24 -6.05 8.16
CA PRO A 303 -17.60 -5.51 9.48
C PRO A 303 -17.04 -4.10 9.69
N GLN A 304 -17.84 -3.20 10.29
CA GLN A 304 -17.46 -1.81 10.58
C GLN A 304 -17.18 -0.95 9.32
N SER A 305 -17.56 -1.40 8.12
CA SER A 305 -17.35 -0.65 6.89
C SER A 305 -18.10 0.68 6.86
N GLU A 306 -19.22 0.81 7.58
CA GLU A 306 -19.99 2.03 7.73
C GLU A 306 -19.20 3.20 8.35
N LEU A 307 -18.11 2.91 9.07
CA LEU A 307 -17.21 3.95 9.61
C LEU A 307 -16.59 4.82 8.50
N PHE A 308 -16.52 4.34 7.27
CA PHE A 308 -15.79 4.97 6.17
C PHE A 308 -16.66 5.83 5.24
N ASN A 309 -17.94 6.07 5.58
CA ASN A 309 -18.80 6.98 4.83
C ASN A 309 -18.46 8.47 5.07
N GLY A 310 -19.00 9.35 4.22
CA GLY A 310 -18.87 10.81 4.33
C GLY A 310 -17.55 11.37 3.79
N ILE A 311 -17.31 12.66 4.06
CA ILE A 311 -16.08 13.38 3.68
C ILE A 311 -15.27 13.66 4.95
N TYR A 312 -13.99 13.30 4.97
CA TYR A 312 -13.13 13.42 6.16
C TYR A 312 -11.66 13.67 5.81
N GLU A 313 -10.86 14.01 6.82
CA GLU A 313 -9.39 14.08 6.69
C GLU A 313 -8.80 12.67 6.56
N ASN A 314 -7.76 12.50 5.74
CA ASN A 314 -7.04 11.22 5.62
C ASN A 314 -6.50 10.68 6.97
N THR A 315 -6.23 11.56 7.95
CA THR A 315 -5.87 11.19 9.32
C THR A 315 -6.96 10.39 10.05
N ALA A 316 -8.24 10.59 9.70
CA ALA A 316 -9.34 9.84 10.31
C ALA A 316 -9.32 8.36 9.93
N ILE A 317 -8.60 7.96 8.87
CA ILE A 317 -8.47 6.55 8.46
C ILE A 317 -7.77 5.74 9.55
N TYR A 318 -6.73 6.29 10.21
CA TYR A 318 -6.07 5.68 11.35
C TYR A 318 -7.06 5.36 12.48
N GLU A 319 -7.80 6.37 12.94
CA GLU A 319 -8.77 6.22 14.03
C GLU A 319 -9.89 5.23 13.69
N LYS A 320 -10.35 5.24 12.42
CA LYS A 320 -11.35 4.29 11.94
C LYS A 320 -10.82 2.86 11.92
N MET A 321 -9.58 2.64 11.48
CA MET A 321 -8.92 1.33 11.53
C MET A 321 -8.72 0.85 12.97
N LYS A 322 -8.19 1.72 13.84
CA LYS A 322 -8.01 1.46 15.28
C LYS A 322 -9.32 1.05 15.95
N LYS A 323 -10.40 1.79 15.68
CA LYS A 323 -11.76 1.47 16.17
C LYS A 323 -12.28 0.15 15.63
N ALA A 324 -12.14 -0.12 14.33
CA ALA A 324 -12.63 -1.34 13.70
C ALA A 324 -11.92 -2.60 14.24
N LEU A 325 -10.60 -2.50 14.44
CA LEU A 325 -9.75 -3.57 15.00
C LEU A 325 -9.78 -3.63 16.54
N ARG A 326 -10.45 -2.67 17.20
CA ARG A 326 -10.53 -2.55 18.67
C ARG A 326 -9.15 -2.51 19.34
N LEU A 327 -8.18 -1.85 18.70
CA LEU A 327 -6.83 -1.74 19.20
C LEU A 327 -6.77 -0.76 20.38
N LYS A 328 -5.95 -1.09 21.38
CA LYS A 328 -5.72 -0.25 22.55
C LYS A 328 -4.33 0.37 22.48
N GLU A 329 -4.25 1.65 22.77
CA GLU A 329 -2.98 2.29 23.15
C GLU A 329 -2.68 1.88 24.58
N GLU A 330 -1.46 1.45 24.85
CA GLU A 330 -1.01 1.28 26.23
C GLU A 330 -0.85 2.68 26.85
N ASN A 331 -1.42 2.87 28.04
CA ASN A 331 -1.22 4.06 28.86
C ASN A 331 0.21 4.13 29.39
#